data_AF-A0A645CA72-F1
#
_entry.id   AF-A0A645CA72-F1
#
_cell.length_a   1.000
_cell.length_b   1.000
_cell.length_c   1.000
_cell.angle_alpha   90.00
_cell.angle_beta   90.00
_cell.angle_gamma   90.00
#
_symmetry.space_group_name_H-M   'P 1'
#
loop_
_entity.id
_entity.type
_entity.pdbx_description
1 polymer ?
#
loop_
_entity_poly.entity_id
_entity_poly.type
_entity_poly.pdbx_seq_one_letter_code
_entity_poly.pdbx_strand_id
1 'polypeptide(L)'
;MDIDIETETDTDTDTDTDCIDVPSVNFSDLSESIETEIISETQHLSVGQEEDLLSEYAEQETARAEIEKKDFVVDEEPTDIEIIEDTIESENLTVEEDTVELENLTVEETIETITDKANTPETVQPKEKKSFFSRISSAVEKTTEAVKSSLGIEKIKTGLAKTRKTFSDNLKRVIGVGRKIDENLLNEIEELLITADIGVDTTEQIIDSLRKRVKKENWEKAEDLFQLLRDEIEGLMIASPSAQNDKLYELDASKKPYVILVIGVNGVGKTTTIGKLAYNYKNNGKDVIIGAADTFRAAANEQLEIWAQRANVDIVQQKQGADPAAVAFDTLKSAQAKQKDVVIIDTAGRLHNKAHLMAELEKITRVMKKVKADAPDEVYLILDATTGQNAIFQAKEFSKVAPLTGIILTKLDGTAKGGIIIPIANELKIPVRYVGVGEKIDDLQPFDAKAFVEGLFEEKEENDHLE
;
A
#
# COMPACT_ATOMS: atom_id res chain seq x y z
N MET A 1 -50.21 -59.40 37.59
CA MET A 1 -48.88 -59.97 37.83
C MET A 1 -48.01 -58.80 38.22
N ASP A 2 -47.97 -58.60 39.53
CA ASP A 2 -46.85 -58.24 40.40
C ASP A 2 -46.00 -57.00 39.99
N ILE A 3 -46.04 -55.86 40.71
CA ILE A 3 -45.60 -55.60 42.13
C ILE A 3 -44.04 -55.65 42.16
N ASP A 4 -43.21 -54.68 42.60
CA ASP A 4 -43.14 -53.67 43.69
C ASP A 4 -42.20 -52.50 43.21
N ILE A 5 -42.31 -51.21 43.57
CA ILE A 5 -42.09 -50.51 44.88
C ILE A 5 -40.64 -50.75 45.39
N GLU A 6 -39.78 -49.72 45.51
CA GLU A 6 -39.57 -48.99 46.78
C GLU A 6 -38.89 -47.62 46.59
N THR A 7 -39.28 -46.75 47.52
CA THR A 7 -38.92 -45.36 47.80
C THR A 7 -38.05 -45.29 49.06
N GLU A 8 -37.16 -44.30 49.18
CA GLU A 8 -36.70 -43.64 50.44
C GLU A 8 -35.85 -42.41 50.02
N THR A 9 -36.24 -41.13 50.16
CA THR A 9 -36.42 -40.21 51.33
C THR A 9 -35.20 -40.12 52.25
N ASP A 10 -34.46 -38.99 52.21
CA ASP A 10 -34.32 -37.96 53.27
C ASP A 10 -32.85 -37.99 53.77
N THR A 11 -32.10 -36.94 54.16
CA THR A 11 -32.32 -35.57 54.65
C THR A 11 -30.96 -34.84 54.73
N ASP A 12 -31.03 -33.50 54.76
CA ASP A 12 -30.05 -32.44 55.11
C ASP A 12 -28.77 -32.78 55.90
N THR A 13 -27.64 -32.09 55.60
CA THR A 13 -27.14 -30.90 56.36
C THR A 13 -25.74 -30.44 55.92
N ASP A 14 -25.60 -29.11 55.83
CA ASP A 14 -24.46 -28.22 56.14
C ASP A 14 -23.07 -28.29 55.46
N THR A 15 -22.78 -27.15 54.80
CA THR A 15 -21.55 -26.33 54.77
C THR A 15 -20.18 -27.01 54.77
N ASP A 16 -19.40 -26.83 53.69
CA ASP A 16 -18.13 -26.10 53.76
C ASP A 16 -17.59 -25.76 52.36
N THR A 17 -17.00 -24.57 52.28
CA THR A 17 -16.21 -24.05 51.16
C THR A 17 -14.98 -24.89 50.89
N ASP A 18 -14.86 -25.47 49.69
CA ASP A 18 -13.60 -26.00 49.19
C ASP A 18 -13.24 -25.40 47.83
N CYS A 19 -12.10 -24.70 47.82
CA CYS A 19 -11.35 -24.31 46.65
C CYS A 19 -11.02 -25.55 45.82
N ILE A 20 -11.42 -25.58 44.54
CA ILE A 20 -10.92 -26.60 43.60
C ILE A 20 -9.63 -26.05 42.99
N ASP A 21 -8.54 -26.70 43.37
CA ASP A 21 -7.21 -26.58 42.80
C ASP A 21 -7.23 -26.81 41.27
N VAL A 22 -6.60 -25.88 40.55
CA VAL A 22 -6.27 -26.01 39.13
C VAL A 22 -5.10 -26.99 39.02
N PRO A 23 -5.15 -28.02 38.15
CA PRO A 23 -4.03 -28.96 38.04
C PRO A 23 -2.80 -28.25 37.46
N SER A 24 -1.71 -28.25 38.22
CA SER A 24 -0.39 -27.83 37.76
C SER A 24 0.08 -28.76 36.65
N VAL A 25 0.19 -28.23 35.43
CA VAL A 25 0.76 -28.96 34.30
C VAL A 25 2.27 -29.08 34.53
N ASN A 26 2.75 -30.32 34.70
CA ASN A 26 4.17 -30.61 34.89
C ASN A 26 4.89 -30.50 33.54
N PHE A 27 5.75 -29.50 33.39
CA PHE A 27 6.47 -29.18 32.15
C PHE A 27 7.51 -30.25 31.73
N SER A 28 7.75 -31.28 32.55
CA SER A 28 8.64 -32.40 32.21
C SER A 28 8.06 -33.38 31.20
N ASP A 29 6.73 -33.52 31.13
CA ASP A 29 6.11 -34.56 30.29
C ASP A 29 5.90 -34.08 28.84
N LEU A 30 6.00 -32.76 28.62
CA LEU A 30 5.95 -32.15 27.29
C LEU A 30 7.29 -32.24 26.55
N SER A 31 8.42 -32.36 27.26
CA SER A 31 9.75 -32.46 26.64
C SER A 31 10.02 -33.85 26.06
N GLU A 32 9.60 -34.94 26.74
CA GLU A 32 9.80 -36.31 26.22
C GLU A 32 8.97 -36.60 24.96
N SER A 33 7.82 -35.93 24.81
CA SER A 33 6.94 -36.08 23.64
C SER A 33 7.46 -35.34 22.39
N ILE A 34 8.27 -34.29 22.59
CA ILE A 34 8.87 -33.48 21.50
C ILE A 34 10.23 -34.07 21.10
N GLU A 35 10.98 -34.64 22.04
CA GLU A 35 12.24 -35.34 21.75
C GLU A 35 12.05 -36.60 20.90
N THR A 36 10.91 -37.31 21.03
CA THR A 36 10.67 -38.52 20.24
C THR A 36 10.25 -38.26 18.79
N GLU A 37 9.73 -37.08 18.46
CA GLU A 37 9.31 -36.74 17.10
C GLU A 37 10.47 -36.12 16.28
N ILE A 38 11.40 -35.41 16.94
CA ILE A 38 12.59 -34.80 16.32
C ILE A 38 13.66 -35.85 15.96
N ILE A 39 13.68 -37.01 16.63
CA ILE A 39 14.65 -38.08 16.34
C ILE A 39 14.31 -38.89 15.06
N SER A 40 13.17 -38.64 14.42
CA SER A 40 12.76 -39.41 13.23
C SER A 40 13.23 -38.88 11.86
N GLU A 41 13.72 -37.63 11.75
CA GLU A 41 14.04 -37.03 10.44
C GLU A 41 15.46 -36.49 10.23
N THR A 42 16.41 -36.74 11.15
CA THR A 42 17.80 -36.27 10.96
C THR A 42 18.85 -37.36 11.13
N GLN A 43 18.80 -38.39 10.29
CA GLN A 43 19.98 -39.23 10.03
C GLN A 43 20.88 -38.56 8.99
N HIS A 44 21.82 -37.75 9.46
CA HIS A 44 23.20 -37.61 9.00
C HIS A 44 23.72 -36.20 9.29
N LEU A 45 24.49 -36.03 10.37
CA LEU A 45 25.64 -35.11 10.47
C LEU A 45 26.33 -35.35 11.83
N SER A 46 27.66 -35.19 11.85
CA SER A 46 28.54 -35.64 12.95
C SER A 46 28.66 -34.63 14.09
N VAL A 47 28.78 -35.14 15.32
CA VAL A 47 28.79 -34.50 16.67
C VAL A 47 29.91 -33.46 16.92
N GLY A 48 30.55 -32.92 15.89
CA GLY A 48 31.60 -31.89 16.02
C GLY A 48 31.20 -30.48 15.54
N GLN A 49 30.01 -30.31 14.96
CA GLN A 49 29.58 -29.03 14.37
C GLN A 49 28.50 -28.30 15.19
N GLU A 50 27.95 -28.91 16.23
CA GLU A 50 26.91 -28.30 17.08
C GLU A 50 27.47 -27.35 18.13
N GLU A 51 28.66 -27.62 18.72
CA GLU A 51 29.24 -26.74 19.75
C GLU A 51 29.75 -25.41 19.18
N ASP A 52 30.30 -25.40 17.95
CA ASP A 52 30.79 -24.16 17.31
C ASP A 52 29.63 -23.22 16.94
N LEU A 53 28.52 -23.76 16.39
CA LEU A 53 27.35 -22.97 16.01
C LEU A 53 26.60 -22.37 17.21
N LEU A 54 26.56 -23.08 18.35
CA LEU A 54 25.95 -22.59 19.58
C LEU A 54 26.80 -21.49 20.24
N SER A 55 28.13 -21.57 20.14
CA SER A 55 29.03 -20.54 20.68
C SER A 55 28.96 -19.23 19.88
N GLU A 56 28.89 -19.32 18.55
CA GLU A 56 28.83 -18.17 17.65
C GLU A 56 27.47 -17.44 17.76
N TYR A 57 26.39 -18.17 18.03
CA TYR A 57 25.05 -17.59 18.27
C TYR A 57 24.96 -16.89 19.64
N ALA A 58 25.63 -17.41 20.67
CA ALA A 58 25.64 -16.82 22.01
C ALA A 58 26.47 -15.51 22.07
N GLU A 59 27.55 -15.41 21.30
CA GLU A 59 28.34 -14.18 21.16
C GLU A 59 27.58 -13.07 20.41
N GLN A 60 26.76 -13.43 19.41
CA GLN A 60 25.94 -12.45 18.68
C GLN A 60 24.78 -11.88 19.50
N GLU A 61 24.15 -12.70 20.35
CA GLU A 61 23.06 -12.24 21.23
C GLU A 61 23.57 -11.40 22.40
N THR A 62 24.77 -11.68 22.93
CA THR A 62 25.40 -10.84 23.96
C THR A 62 25.85 -9.47 23.40
N ALA A 63 26.36 -9.42 22.17
CA ALA A 63 26.67 -8.16 21.48
C ALA A 63 25.41 -7.31 21.19
N ARG A 64 24.27 -7.94 20.89
CA ARG A 64 22.98 -7.24 20.73
C ARG A 64 22.45 -6.65 22.04
N ALA A 65 22.55 -7.41 23.13
CA ALA A 65 22.11 -6.95 24.45
C ALA A 65 22.96 -5.79 25.03
N GLU A 66 24.22 -5.64 24.60
CA GLU A 66 25.07 -4.51 24.98
C GLU A 66 24.80 -3.23 24.17
N ILE A 67 24.34 -3.36 22.93
CA ILE A 67 23.92 -2.23 22.09
C ILE A 67 22.59 -1.66 22.58
N GLU A 68 21.66 -2.53 23.00
CA GLU A 68 20.33 -2.12 23.48
C GLU A 68 20.35 -1.41 24.85
N LYS A 69 21.45 -1.48 25.60
CA LYS A 69 21.63 -0.77 26.88
C LYS A 69 22.21 0.65 26.75
N LYS A 70 22.62 1.09 25.55
CA LYS A 70 23.29 2.38 25.35
C LYS A 70 22.38 3.54 24.94
N ASP A 71 21.13 3.30 24.57
CA ASP A 71 20.23 4.34 24.03
C ASP A 71 19.09 4.75 24.99
N PHE A 72 19.39 4.87 26.29
CA PHE A 72 18.48 5.57 27.21
C PHE A 72 19.23 6.34 28.30
N VAL A 73 19.64 7.56 27.98
CA VAL A 73 19.92 8.62 28.97
C VAL A 73 19.22 9.88 28.49
N VAL A 74 18.22 10.31 29.26
CA VAL A 74 17.60 11.64 29.17
C VAL A 74 18.42 12.57 30.07
N ASP A 75 18.91 13.67 29.53
CA ASP A 75 19.41 14.80 30.31
C ASP A 75 18.69 16.07 29.83
N GLU A 76 17.98 16.71 30.76
CA GLU A 76 17.40 18.05 30.63
C GLU A 76 18.44 19.11 31.03
N GLU A 77 18.54 20.21 30.28
CA GLU A 77 18.51 21.62 30.76
C GLU A 77 18.82 22.60 29.60
N PRO A 78 18.39 23.88 29.69
CA PRO A 78 18.03 24.71 28.55
C PRO A 78 19.15 25.68 28.12
N THR A 79 19.12 26.14 26.87
CA THR A 79 19.86 27.33 26.45
C THR A 79 19.04 28.26 25.57
N ASP A 80 18.95 29.49 26.05
CA ASP A 80 18.42 30.68 25.39
C ASP A 80 19.11 30.94 24.04
N ILE A 81 18.34 31.41 23.04
CA ILE A 81 18.90 32.03 21.83
C ILE A 81 18.24 33.39 21.63
N GLU A 82 19.11 34.41 21.67
CA GLU A 82 18.85 35.82 21.44
C GLU A 82 18.34 36.10 20.02
N ILE A 83 17.38 37.01 19.94
CA ILE A 83 16.88 37.64 18.72
C ILE A 83 17.88 38.75 18.34
N ILE A 84 18.44 38.70 17.14
CA ILE A 84 19.13 39.83 16.51
C ILE A 84 18.23 40.33 15.38
N GLU A 85 17.60 41.48 15.62
CA GLU A 85 17.02 42.34 14.60
C GLU A 85 18.15 43.10 13.90
N ASP A 86 18.22 43.03 12.57
CA ASP A 86 18.99 44.01 11.80
C ASP A 86 18.07 44.80 10.88
N THR A 87 18.24 46.12 11.02
CA THR A 87 17.50 47.22 10.44
C THR A 87 18.14 47.57 9.09
N ILE A 88 17.35 47.77 8.03
CA ILE A 88 17.84 48.45 6.81
C ILE A 88 16.93 49.64 6.50
N GLU A 89 17.58 50.80 6.48
CA GLU A 89 17.04 52.13 6.20
C GLU A 89 16.63 52.30 4.72
N SER A 90 15.62 53.15 4.56
CA SER A 90 15.06 53.65 3.31
C SER A 90 15.93 54.72 2.63
N GLU A 91 16.07 54.68 1.30
CA GLU A 91 16.13 55.89 0.47
C GLU A 91 15.40 55.70 -0.88
N ASN A 92 14.74 56.77 -1.30
CA ASN A 92 13.82 56.96 -2.44
C ASN A 92 14.41 56.65 -3.82
N LEU A 93 13.57 56.17 -4.76
CA LEU A 93 13.39 56.81 -6.09
C LEU A 93 12.09 56.33 -6.78
N THR A 94 11.58 57.20 -7.65
CA THR A 94 10.19 57.37 -8.14
C THR A 94 9.76 56.48 -9.33
N VAL A 95 8.51 56.00 -9.25
CA VAL A 95 7.43 55.72 -10.25
C VAL A 95 7.79 55.52 -11.74
N GLU A 96 7.47 54.32 -12.27
CA GLU A 96 6.74 54.09 -13.54
C GLU A 96 6.25 52.62 -13.64
N GLU A 97 5.34 52.36 -14.58
CA GLU A 97 4.20 51.42 -14.60
C GLU A 97 4.47 49.89 -14.65
N ASP A 98 3.48 49.15 -14.12
CA ASP A 98 2.96 47.81 -14.47
C ASP A 98 3.94 46.62 -14.62
N THR A 99 4.01 45.81 -13.56
CA THR A 99 3.88 44.32 -13.61
C THR A 99 3.69 43.80 -12.17
N VAL A 100 2.57 43.12 -11.88
CA VAL A 100 2.40 42.40 -10.62
C VAL A 100 2.98 40.99 -10.77
N GLU A 101 4.12 40.76 -10.13
CA GLU A 101 4.67 39.43 -9.83
C GLU A 101 3.79 38.74 -8.77
N LEU A 102 3.47 37.47 -9.03
CA LEU A 102 2.83 36.57 -8.09
C LEU A 102 3.94 35.78 -7.38
N GLU A 103 4.31 36.18 -6.17
CA GLU A 103 5.07 35.32 -5.26
C GLU A 103 4.36 35.14 -3.92
N ASN A 104 4.22 33.85 -3.58
CA ASN A 104 3.91 33.29 -2.27
C ASN A 104 2.57 33.66 -1.62
N LEU A 105 1.49 33.02 -2.10
CA LEU A 105 0.34 32.72 -1.26
C LEU A 105 0.24 31.21 -1.04
N THR A 106 -0.02 30.81 0.19
CA THR A 106 -0.35 29.42 0.51
C THR A 106 -1.77 29.10 0.02
N VAL A 107 -2.05 27.82 -0.25
CA VAL A 107 -3.35 27.35 -0.77
C VAL A 107 -4.50 27.72 0.18
N GLU A 108 -4.24 27.77 1.48
CA GLU A 108 -5.21 28.17 2.50
C GLU A 108 -5.56 29.67 2.41
N GLU A 109 -4.58 30.56 2.22
CA GLU A 109 -4.82 32.00 2.06
C GLU A 109 -5.53 32.36 0.75
N THR A 110 -5.32 31.55 -0.30
CA THR A 110 -5.99 31.73 -1.60
C THR A 110 -7.47 31.33 -1.52
N ILE A 111 -7.80 30.31 -0.72
CA ILE A 111 -9.18 29.88 -0.48
C ILE A 111 -9.90 30.91 0.40
N GLU A 112 -9.24 31.42 1.44
CA GLU A 112 -9.81 32.38 2.38
C GLU A 112 -10.16 33.73 1.70
N THR A 113 -9.27 34.23 0.83
CA THR A 113 -9.51 35.46 0.03
C THR A 113 -10.64 35.33 -0.99
N ILE A 114 -10.93 34.12 -1.49
CA ILE A 114 -12.07 33.87 -2.38
C ILE A 114 -13.39 33.82 -1.57
N THR A 115 -13.38 33.27 -0.35
CA THR A 115 -14.55 33.24 0.53
C THR A 115 -14.91 34.60 1.11
N ASP A 116 -13.94 35.46 1.41
CA ASP A 116 -14.22 36.79 1.98
C ASP A 116 -14.86 37.75 0.96
N LYS A 117 -14.55 37.60 -0.33
CA LYS A 117 -15.22 38.35 -1.41
C LYS A 117 -16.69 37.93 -1.62
N ALA A 118 -17.13 36.81 -1.06
CA ALA A 118 -18.52 36.35 -1.13
C ALA A 118 -19.44 36.94 -0.03
N ASN A 119 -18.89 37.60 0.99
CA ASN A 119 -19.64 38.14 2.14
C ASN A 119 -19.92 39.65 2.09
N THR A 120 -19.62 40.34 1.00
CA THR A 120 -20.03 41.75 0.82
C THR A 120 -21.49 41.82 0.36
N PRO A 121 -22.36 42.59 1.05
CA PRO A 121 -23.78 42.63 0.72
C PRO A 121 -24.03 43.64 -0.41
N GLU A 122 -23.79 43.23 -1.66
CA GLU A 122 -24.39 43.91 -2.82
C GLU A 122 -25.69 43.22 -3.25
N THR A 123 -26.67 44.07 -3.55
CA THR A 123 -28.08 43.76 -3.75
C THR A 123 -28.33 43.12 -5.12
N VAL A 124 -28.17 41.79 -5.21
CA VAL A 124 -28.51 41.01 -6.41
C VAL A 124 -29.61 39.98 -6.11
N GLN A 125 -30.55 39.85 -7.04
CA GLN A 125 -31.81 39.09 -6.89
C GLN A 125 -31.62 37.59 -6.60
N PRO A 126 -32.59 36.92 -5.93
CA PRO A 126 -32.39 35.60 -5.30
C PRO A 126 -32.15 34.43 -6.27
N LYS A 127 -32.47 34.58 -7.56
CA LYS A 127 -32.32 33.51 -8.57
C LYS A 127 -30.90 33.43 -9.15
N GLU A 128 -30.16 34.53 -9.20
CA GLU A 128 -28.79 34.56 -9.75
C GLU A 128 -27.75 34.06 -8.74
N LYS A 129 -27.97 34.28 -7.45
CA LYS A 129 -27.09 33.77 -6.37
C LYS A 129 -26.90 32.25 -6.47
N LYS A 130 -27.98 31.45 -6.64
CA LYS A 130 -27.86 29.99 -6.75
C LYS A 130 -27.03 29.52 -7.96
N SER A 131 -27.14 30.22 -9.10
CA SER A 131 -26.37 29.89 -10.31
C SER A 131 -24.89 30.29 -10.17
N PHE A 132 -24.61 31.40 -9.50
CA PHE A 132 -23.27 31.89 -9.24
C PHE A 132 -22.51 31.01 -8.23
N PHE A 133 -23.13 30.67 -7.09
CA PHE A 133 -22.52 29.79 -6.08
C PHE A 133 -22.27 28.37 -6.62
N SER A 134 -23.18 27.82 -7.44
CA SER A 134 -22.97 26.52 -8.09
C SER A 134 -21.77 26.52 -9.03
N ARG A 135 -21.57 27.62 -9.80
CA ARG A 135 -20.43 27.77 -10.69
C ARG A 135 -19.11 27.87 -9.93
N ILE A 136 -19.07 28.66 -8.86
CA ILE A 136 -17.87 28.78 -8.01
C ILE A 136 -17.54 27.44 -7.35
N SER A 137 -18.52 26.76 -6.75
CA SER A 137 -18.31 25.42 -6.16
C SER A 137 -17.73 24.44 -7.17
N SER A 138 -18.29 24.39 -8.39
CA SER A 138 -17.78 23.51 -9.45
C SER A 138 -16.38 23.87 -9.94
N ALA A 139 -16.02 25.17 -9.91
CA ALA A 139 -14.69 25.62 -10.30
C ALA A 139 -13.65 25.31 -9.22
N VAL A 140 -14.01 25.48 -7.94
CA VAL A 140 -13.19 25.11 -6.79
C VAL A 140 -12.98 23.60 -6.75
N GLU A 141 -14.02 22.77 -6.91
CA GLU A 141 -13.90 21.31 -6.98
C GLU A 141 -12.93 20.87 -8.09
N LYS A 142 -13.11 21.39 -9.31
CA LYS A 142 -12.22 21.08 -10.44
C LYS A 142 -10.77 21.50 -10.19
N THR A 143 -10.56 22.66 -9.59
CA THR A 143 -9.20 23.16 -9.27
C THR A 143 -8.57 22.30 -8.18
N THR A 144 -9.33 21.91 -7.16
CA THR A 144 -8.85 21.08 -6.04
C THR A 144 -8.49 19.67 -6.52
N GLU A 145 -9.29 19.10 -7.41
CA GLU A 145 -9.04 17.80 -8.03
C GLU A 145 -7.80 17.83 -8.93
N ALA A 146 -7.65 18.88 -9.74
CA ALA A 146 -6.45 19.08 -10.57
C ALA A 146 -5.17 19.21 -9.72
N VAL A 147 -5.21 19.96 -8.62
CA VAL A 147 -4.08 20.10 -7.69
C VAL A 147 -3.75 18.76 -7.01
N LYS A 148 -4.76 18.02 -6.52
CA LYS A 148 -4.55 16.68 -5.92
C LYS A 148 -3.95 15.69 -6.92
N SER A 149 -4.45 15.69 -8.16
CA SER A 149 -3.92 14.85 -9.24
C SER A 149 -2.47 15.20 -9.53
N SER A 150 -2.14 16.49 -9.67
CA SER A 150 -0.77 16.96 -9.87
C SER A 150 0.17 16.55 -8.73
N LEU A 151 -0.25 16.72 -7.48
CA LEU A 151 0.53 16.31 -6.31
C LEU A 151 0.74 14.80 -6.27
N GLY A 152 -0.27 14.01 -6.64
CA GLY A 152 -0.16 12.56 -6.72
C GLY A 152 0.84 12.10 -7.78
N ILE A 153 0.82 12.73 -8.97
CA ILE A 153 1.80 12.49 -10.03
C ILE A 153 3.22 12.80 -9.56
N GLU A 154 3.43 13.94 -8.90
CA GLU A 154 4.75 14.32 -8.36
C GLU A 154 5.24 13.36 -7.27
N LYS A 155 4.34 12.85 -6.42
CA LYS A 155 4.67 11.80 -5.45
C LYS A 155 5.07 10.49 -6.13
N ILE A 156 4.39 10.09 -7.22
CA ILE A 156 4.77 8.90 -8.00
C ILE A 156 6.16 9.09 -8.60
N LYS A 157 6.42 10.21 -9.28
CA LYS A 157 7.73 10.53 -9.84
C LYS A 157 8.84 10.53 -8.78
N THR A 158 8.56 11.10 -7.62
CA THR A 158 9.49 11.12 -6.49
C THR A 158 9.77 9.71 -5.96
N GLY A 159 8.73 8.90 -5.77
CA GLY A 159 8.87 7.49 -5.37
C GLY A 159 9.68 6.68 -6.37
N LEU A 160 9.62 7.00 -7.66
CA LEU A 160 10.38 6.32 -8.71
C LEU A 160 11.82 6.82 -8.87
N ALA A 161 12.25 7.87 -8.15
CA ALA A 161 13.52 8.53 -8.41
C ALA A 161 14.74 7.59 -8.41
N LYS A 162 14.80 6.62 -7.47
CA LYS A 162 15.88 5.61 -7.42
C LYS A 162 15.84 4.67 -8.62
N THR A 163 14.65 4.15 -8.96
CA THR A 163 14.46 3.27 -10.11
C THR A 163 14.79 4.00 -11.40
N ARG A 164 14.26 5.20 -11.60
CA ARG A 164 14.54 6.06 -12.76
C ARG A 164 16.04 6.29 -12.92
N LYS A 165 16.75 6.70 -11.85
CA LYS A 165 18.19 6.99 -11.93
C LYS A 165 18.95 5.77 -12.42
N THR A 166 18.78 4.62 -11.76
CA THR A 166 19.46 3.38 -12.16
C THR A 166 19.08 2.96 -13.59
N PHE A 167 17.80 3.00 -13.94
CA PHE A 167 17.32 2.57 -15.26
C PHE A 167 17.82 3.49 -16.38
N SER A 168 17.63 4.81 -16.23
CA SER A 168 17.99 5.82 -17.23
C SER A 168 19.50 5.90 -17.43
N ASP A 169 20.29 5.89 -16.36
CA ASP A 169 21.76 5.94 -16.44
C ASP A 169 22.31 4.71 -17.19
N ASN A 170 21.78 3.53 -16.86
CA ASN A 170 22.16 2.29 -17.53
C ASN A 170 21.74 2.31 -19.01
N LEU A 171 20.53 2.79 -19.31
CA LEU A 171 19.99 2.81 -20.66
C LEU A 171 20.75 3.78 -21.57
N LYS A 172 21.06 4.98 -21.07
CA LYS A 172 21.89 5.97 -21.78
C LYS A 172 23.29 5.43 -22.09
N ARG A 173 23.89 4.69 -21.14
CA ARG A 173 25.19 4.06 -21.34
C ARG A 173 25.16 2.97 -22.42
N VAL A 174 24.10 2.17 -22.48
CA VAL A 174 23.92 1.13 -23.52
C VAL A 174 23.68 1.76 -24.90
N ILE A 175 22.81 2.78 -24.97
CA ILE A 175 22.48 3.47 -26.21
C ILE A 175 23.74 4.12 -26.80
N GLY A 176 24.48 4.92 -26.03
CA GLY A 176 25.71 5.57 -26.45
C GLY A 176 25.53 6.60 -27.58
N VAL A 177 26.30 7.70 -27.54
CA VAL A 177 26.23 8.73 -28.58
C VAL A 177 26.87 8.24 -29.87
N GLY A 178 26.18 8.38 -31.00
CA GLY A 178 26.65 8.02 -32.34
C GLY A 178 26.61 6.52 -32.66
N ARG A 179 26.03 5.69 -31.78
CA ARG A 179 25.86 4.26 -32.04
C ARG A 179 24.74 4.04 -33.06
N LYS A 180 24.90 3.01 -33.90
CA LYS A 180 23.85 2.58 -34.83
C LYS A 180 22.92 1.59 -34.16
N ILE A 181 21.66 1.58 -34.60
CA ILE A 181 20.71 0.54 -34.19
C ILE A 181 21.04 -0.77 -34.90
N ASP A 182 21.60 -1.73 -34.15
CA ASP A 182 21.88 -3.09 -34.60
C ASP A 182 21.33 -4.14 -33.61
N GLU A 183 21.35 -5.42 -33.99
CA GLU A 183 20.85 -6.50 -33.12
C GLU A 183 21.65 -6.63 -31.81
N ASN A 184 22.93 -6.25 -31.81
CA ASN A 184 23.73 -6.26 -30.58
C ASN A 184 23.21 -5.23 -29.58
N LEU A 185 22.90 -4.01 -30.04
CA LEU A 185 22.30 -2.98 -29.21
C LEU A 185 20.92 -3.41 -28.67
N LEU A 186 20.09 -4.04 -29.50
CA LEU A 186 18.78 -4.54 -29.04
C LEU A 186 18.92 -5.62 -27.96
N ASN A 187 19.89 -6.54 -28.09
CA ASN A 187 20.18 -7.55 -27.07
C ASN A 187 20.69 -6.92 -25.76
N GLU A 188 21.52 -5.87 -25.82
CA GLU A 188 21.96 -5.16 -24.61
C GLU A 188 20.81 -4.44 -23.91
N ILE A 189 19.86 -3.88 -24.68
CA ILE A 189 18.63 -3.29 -24.12
C ILE A 189 17.76 -4.39 -23.49
N GLU A 190 17.64 -5.55 -24.13
CA GLU A 190 16.92 -6.72 -23.58
C GLU A 190 17.50 -7.15 -22.22
N GLU A 191 18.82 -7.32 -22.12
CA GLU A 191 19.50 -7.67 -20.86
C GLU A 191 19.25 -6.62 -19.76
N LEU A 192 19.25 -5.34 -20.12
CA LEU A 192 18.97 -4.24 -19.21
C LEU A 192 17.53 -4.29 -18.68
N LEU A 193 16.54 -4.50 -19.56
CA LEU A 193 15.13 -4.60 -19.18
C LEU A 193 14.89 -5.78 -18.22
N ILE A 194 15.51 -6.93 -18.49
CA ILE A 194 15.43 -8.11 -17.61
C ILE A 194 16.03 -7.78 -16.23
N THR A 195 17.20 -7.13 -16.20
CA THR A 195 17.88 -6.73 -14.96
C THR A 195 17.07 -5.70 -14.15
N ALA A 196 16.23 -4.91 -14.83
CA ALA A 196 15.31 -3.95 -14.22
C ALA A 196 14.01 -4.60 -13.68
N ASP A 197 13.96 -5.93 -13.54
CA ASP A 197 12.81 -6.70 -13.05
C ASP A 197 11.56 -6.61 -13.95
N ILE A 198 11.71 -6.29 -15.24
CA ILE A 198 10.59 -6.30 -16.23
C ILE A 198 10.22 -7.73 -16.66
N GLY A 199 11.10 -8.71 -16.45
CA GLY A 199 10.82 -10.12 -16.75
C GLY A 199 10.98 -10.46 -18.23
N VAL A 200 11.18 -11.75 -18.52
CA VAL A 200 11.56 -12.24 -19.85
C VAL A 200 10.44 -12.02 -20.87
N ASP A 201 9.23 -12.52 -20.59
CA ASP A 201 8.11 -12.50 -21.53
C ASP A 201 7.71 -11.07 -21.93
N THR A 202 7.69 -10.15 -20.96
CA THR A 202 7.34 -8.74 -21.21
C THR A 202 8.49 -8.02 -21.93
N THR A 203 9.74 -8.34 -21.60
CA THR A 203 10.89 -7.78 -22.33
C THR A 203 10.91 -8.22 -23.79
N GLU A 204 10.70 -9.51 -24.07
CA GLU A 204 10.66 -10.04 -25.43
C GLU A 204 9.60 -9.32 -26.27
N GLN A 205 8.40 -9.09 -25.69
CA GLN A 205 7.34 -8.32 -26.35
C GLN A 205 7.75 -6.88 -26.66
N ILE A 206 8.41 -6.18 -25.72
CA ILE A 206 8.88 -4.81 -25.90
C ILE A 206 9.94 -4.77 -27.02
N ILE A 207 10.94 -5.66 -26.98
CA ILE A 207 12.03 -5.71 -27.95
C ILE A 207 11.51 -6.06 -29.35
N ASP A 208 10.58 -7.01 -29.46
CA ASP A 208 9.96 -7.34 -30.74
C ASP A 208 9.16 -6.20 -31.34
N SER A 209 8.44 -5.44 -30.51
CA SER A 209 7.71 -4.26 -30.95
C SER A 209 8.67 -3.16 -31.42
N LEU A 210 9.70 -2.90 -30.63
CA LEU A 210 10.77 -1.93 -30.94
C LEU A 210 11.47 -2.29 -32.27
N ARG A 211 11.88 -3.55 -32.45
CA ARG A 211 12.52 -4.06 -33.67
C ARG A 211 11.63 -3.83 -34.90
N LYS A 212 10.33 -4.11 -34.79
CA LYS A 212 9.36 -3.89 -35.88
C LYS A 212 9.22 -2.40 -36.21
N ARG A 213 9.15 -1.54 -35.20
CA ARG A 213 8.99 -0.09 -35.38
C ARG A 213 10.24 0.56 -36.00
N VAL A 214 11.43 0.24 -35.49
CA VAL A 214 12.72 0.68 -36.04
C VAL A 214 12.80 0.36 -37.54
N LYS A 215 12.49 -0.89 -37.93
CA LYS A 215 12.53 -1.31 -39.33
C LYS A 215 11.48 -0.62 -40.20
N LYS A 216 10.29 -0.38 -39.66
CA LYS A 216 9.17 0.25 -40.40
C LYS A 216 9.40 1.74 -40.63
N GLU A 217 9.93 2.44 -39.64
CA GLU A 217 10.12 3.90 -39.65
C GLU A 217 11.54 4.31 -40.10
N ASN A 218 12.42 3.32 -40.35
CA ASN A 218 13.77 3.49 -40.84
C ASN A 218 14.65 4.37 -39.92
N TRP A 219 14.55 4.13 -38.61
CA TRP A 219 15.41 4.75 -37.59
C TRP A 219 16.83 4.19 -37.69
N GLU A 220 17.83 5.06 -37.72
CA GLU A 220 19.24 4.67 -37.85
C GLU A 220 20.09 5.06 -36.62
N LYS A 221 19.63 6.06 -35.87
CA LYS A 221 20.35 6.70 -34.77
C LYS A 221 19.89 6.14 -33.43
N ALA A 222 20.84 5.69 -32.60
CA ALA A 222 20.53 5.12 -31.29
C ALA A 222 19.93 6.14 -30.32
N GLU A 223 20.18 7.44 -30.50
CA GLU A 223 19.64 8.51 -29.64
C GLU A 223 18.10 8.51 -29.61
N ASP A 224 17.46 8.08 -30.69
CA ASP A 224 16.01 8.01 -30.80
C ASP A 224 15.42 6.78 -30.07
N LEU A 225 16.24 5.76 -29.74
CA LEU A 225 15.78 4.54 -29.08
C LEU A 225 15.26 4.78 -27.67
N PHE A 226 15.77 5.79 -26.97
CA PHE A 226 15.29 6.12 -25.63
C PHE A 226 13.81 6.50 -25.67
N GLN A 227 13.44 7.38 -26.61
CA GLN A 227 12.07 7.84 -26.80
C GLN A 227 11.19 6.73 -27.38
N LEU A 228 11.69 5.95 -28.33
CA LEU A 228 10.96 4.81 -28.88
C LEU A 228 10.64 3.77 -27.81
N LEU A 229 11.60 3.41 -26.96
CA LEU A 229 11.39 2.47 -25.87
C LEU A 229 10.35 2.99 -24.86
N ARG A 230 10.40 4.28 -24.53
CA ARG A 230 9.37 4.93 -23.70
C ARG A 230 7.98 4.74 -24.31
N ASP A 231 7.83 5.05 -25.60
CA ASP A 231 6.56 4.93 -26.30
C ASP A 231 6.05 3.48 -26.34
N GLU A 232 6.92 2.49 -26.54
CA GLU A 232 6.54 1.07 -26.56
C GLU A 232 6.04 0.60 -25.19
N ILE A 233 6.71 1.02 -24.11
CA ILE A 233 6.28 0.70 -22.75
C ILE A 233 4.97 1.44 -22.41
N GLU A 234 4.85 2.71 -22.77
CA GLU A 234 3.62 3.49 -22.59
C GLU A 234 2.44 2.82 -23.31
N GLY A 235 2.64 2.42 -24.58
CA GLY A 235 1.62 1.72 -25.36
C GLY A 235 1.18 0.41 -24.72
N LEU A 236 2.11 -0.38 -24.20
CA LEU A 236 1.83 -1.63 -23.48
C LEU A 236 1.05 -1.37 -22.18
N MET A 237 1.42 -0.33 -21.43
CA MET A 237 0.76 0.03 -20.18
C MET A 237 -0.65 0.58 -20.39
N ILE A 238 -0.86 1.43 -21.41
CA ILE A 238 -2.17 1.98 -21.78
C ILE A 238 -3.11 0.88 -22.31
N ALA A 239 -2.58 -0.12 -23.00
CA ALA A 239 -3.36 -1.27 -23.46
C ALA A 239 -3.75 -2.23 -22.31
N SER A 240 -3.14 -2.09 -21.13
CA SER A 240 -3.46 -2.90 -19.96
C SER A 240 -4.72 -2.41 -19.23
N PRO A 241 -5.40 -3.28 -18.45
CA PRO A 241 -6.52 -2.86 -17.60
C PRO A 241 -6.17 -1.76 -16.60
N SER A 242 -4.88 -1.60 -16.25
CA SER A 242 -4.39 -0.59 -15.31
C SER A 242 -4.56 0.85 -15.80
N ALA A 243 -4.88 1.07 -17.08
CA ALA A 243 -5.18 2.39 -17.61
C ALA A 243 -6.53 2.96 -17.14
N GLN A 244 -7.41 2.12 -16.59
CA GLN A 244 -8.80 2.49 -16.25
C GLN A 244 -8.98 2.74 -14.74
N ASN A 245 -8.42 3.86 -14.25
CA ASN A 245 -8.48 4.28 -12.84
C ASN A 245 -9.18 5.64 -12.63
N ASP A 246 -9.89 6.13 -13.63
CA ASP A 246 -10.58 7.44 -13.66
C ASP A 246 -11.77 7.56 -12.68
N LYS A 247 -12.29 6.43 -12.18
CA LYS A 247 -13.46 6.39 -11.28
C LYS A 247 -13.17 5.88 -9.88
N LEU A 248 -11.90 5.93 -9.45
CA LEU A 248 -11.55 5.55 -8.10
C LEU A 248 -12.33 6.44 -7.11
N TYR A 249 -12.98 5.81 -6.12
CA TYR A 249 -13.87 6.43 -5.12
C TYR A 249 -15.29 6.80 -5.57
N GLU A 250 -15.65 6.61 -6.85
CA GLU A 250 -17.05 6.66 -7.28
C GLU A 250 -17.76 5.35 -6.91
N LEU A 251 -18.69 5.43 -5.96
CA LEU A 251 -19.45 4.27 -5.48
C LEU A 251 -20.87 4.31 -6.03
N ASP A 252 -21.29 3.21 -6.63
CA ASP A 252 -22.71 2.99 -6.95
C ASP A 252 -23.51 2.91 -5.64
N ALA A 253 -24.47 3.80 -5.47
CA ALA A 253 -25.31 3.85 -4.27
C ALA A 253 -26.07 2.53 -4.04
N SER A 254 -26.37 1.77 -5.10
CA SER A 254 -27.03 0.46 -4.99
C SER A 254 -26.13 -0.64 -4.41
N LYS A 255 -24.81 -0.40 -4.37
CA LYS A 255 -23.83 -1.38 -3.88
C LYS A 255 -23.43 -1.18 -2.42
N LYS A 256 -23.92 -0.14 -1.74
CA LYS A 256 -23.54 0.15 -0.35
C LYS A 256 -24.00 -0.93 0.65
N PRO A 257 -23.18 -1.28 1.66
CA PRO A 257 -21.78 -0.89 1.81
C PRO A 257 -20.92 -1.57 0.73
N TYR A 258 -20.04 -0.81 0.09
CA TYR A 258 -19.07 -1.33 -0.88
C TYR A 258 -17.94 -2.04 -0.14
N VAL A 259 -17.77 -3.34 -0.40
CA VAL A 259 -16.91 -4.23 0.41
C VAL A 259 -15.59 -4.50 -0.31
N ILE A 260 -14.49 -4.12 0.33
CA ILE A 260 -13.12 -4.32 -0.16
C ILE A 260 -12.44 -5.36 0.74
N LEU A 261 -12.07 -6.50 0.17
CA LEU A 261 -11.25 -7.50 0.83
C LEU A 261 -9.78 -7.30 0.47
N VAL A 262 -8.93 -7.08 1.47
CA VAL A 262 -7.49 -6.85 1.26
C VAL A 262 -6.72 -8.11 1.62
N ILE A 263 -5.95 -8.65 0.67
CA ILE A 263 -5.17 -9.87 0.84
C ILE A 263 -3.71 -9.67 0.42
N GLY A 264 -2.84 -10.62 0.78
CA GLY A 264 -1.42 -10.61 0.45
C GLY A 264 -0.56 -11.18 1.56
N VAL A 265 0.74 -11.36 1.31
CA VAL A 265 1.62 -12.02 2.28
C VAL A 265 2.00 -11.10 3.44
N ASN A 266 2.65 -11.62 4.48
CA ASN A 266 3.13 -10.81 5.59
C ASN A 266 4.25 -9.85 5.13
N GLY A 267 4.32 -8.66 5.73
CA GLY A 267 5.40 -7.70 5.46
C GLY A 267 5.26 -6.84 4.20
N VAL A 268 4.28 -7.13 3.33
CA VAL A 268 4.02 -6.34 2.10
C VAL A 268 3.23 -5.05 2.34
N GLY A 269 2.95 -4.69 3.60
CA GLY A 269 2.26 -3.43 3.93
C GLY A 269 0.74 -3.45 3.86
N LYS A 270 0.06 -4.60 4.06
CA LYS A 270 -1.42 -4.70 4.07
C LYS A 270 -2.09 -3.73 5.05
N THR A 271 -1.78 -3.85 6.34
CA THR A 271 -2.36 -3.05 7.42
C THR A 271 -2.13 -1.54 7.18
N THR A 272 -0.91 -1.17 6.79
CA THR A 272 -0.57 0.19 6.38
C THR A 272 -1.41 0.67 5.20
N THR A 273 -1.56 -0.16 4.16
CA THR A 273 -2.35 0.18 2.97
C THR A 273 -3.83 0.36 3.31
N ILE A 274 -4.38 -0.45 4.20
CA ILE A 274 -5.78 -0.33 4.64
C ILE A 274 -6.02 1.03 5.31
N GLY A 275 -5.11 1.47 6.19
CA GLY A 275 -5.19 2.78 6.82
C GLY A 275 -5.20 3.93 5.79
N LYS A 276 -4.26 3.89 4.84
CA LYS A 276 -4.16 4.90 3.77
C LYS A 276 -5.37 4.86 2.82
N LEU A 277 -5.85 3.67 2.50
CA LEU A 277 -7.03 3.49 1.65
C LEU A 277 -8.29 4.03 2.34
N ALA A 278 -8.46 3.75 3.63
CA ALA A 278 -9.55 4.28 4.43
C ALA A 278 -9.50 5.82 4.50
N TYR A 279 -8.31 6.39 4.72
CA TYR A 279 -8.10 7.83 4.67
C TYR A 279 -8.47 8.42 3.31
N ASN A 280 -8.05 7.80 2.21
CA ASN A 280 -8.40 8.27 0.87
C ASN A 280 -9.92 8.23 0.62
N TYR A 281 -10.61 7.14 0.97
CA TYR A 281 -12.08 7.09 0.86
C TYR A 281 -12.76 8.15 1.72
N LYS A 282 -12.29 8.35 2.96
CA LYS A 282 -12.84 9.38 3.85
C LYS A 282 -12.64 10.79 3.32
N ASN A 283 -11.44 11.10 2.81
CA ASN A 283 -11.13 12.39 2.19
C ASN A 283 -11.92 12.65 0.90
N ASN A 284 -12.49 11.61 0.30
CA ASN A 284 -13.43 11.69 -0.81
C ASN A 284 -14.91 11.61 -0.34
N GLY A 285 -15.16 11.98 0.92
CA GLY A 285 -16.49 12.15 1.49
C GLY A 285 -17.25 10.85 1.77
N LYS A 286 -16.58 9.70 1.83
CA LYS A 286 -17.21 8.41 2.16
C LYS A 286 -17.13 8.12 3.65
N ASP A 287 -18.19 7.53 4.20
CA ASP A 287 -18.16 6.97 5.56
C ASP A 287 -17.61 5.53 5.52
N VAL A 288 -16.51 5.30 6.23
CA VAL A 288 -15.70 4.08 6.13
C VAL A 288 -15.69 3.33 7.46
N ILE A 289 -15.68 2.00 7.39
CA ILE A 289 -15.44 1.12 8.54
C ILE A 289 -14.44 0.02 8.16
N ILE A 290 -13.53 -0.28 9.08
CA ILE A 290 -12.49 -1.31 8.93
C ILE A 290 -12.85 -2.55 9.75
N GLY A 291 -12.63 -3.74 9.22
CA GLY A 291 -12.71 -5.01 9.95
C GLY A 291 -11.33 -5.64 10.14
N ALA A 292 -10.92 -5.86 11.39
CA ALA A 292 -9.60 -6.40 11.73
C ALA A 292 -9.60 -7.94 11.74
N ALA A 293 -9.61 -8.57 10.56
CA ALA A 293 -9.67 -10.03 10.46
C ALA A 293 -8.29 -10.74 10.41
N ASP A 294 -7.16 -10.04 10.57
CA ASP A 294 -5.86 -10.66 10.94
C ASP A 294 -5.86 -11.00 12.45
N THR A 295 -6.71 -11.94 12.85
CA THR A 295 -6.99 -12.24 14.27
C THR A 295 -5.87 -12.97 14.99
N PHE A 296 -4.88 -13.49 14.27
CA PHE A 296 -3.78 -14.27 14.83
C PHE A 296 -2.69 -13.37 15.44
N ARG A 297 -2.46 -12.20 14.85
CA ARG A 297 -1.38 -11.28 15.23
C ARG A 297 -1.95 -10.13 16.08
N ALA A 298 -1.82 -10.23 17.41
CA ALA A 298 -2.25 -9.16 18.33
C ALA A 298 -1.72 -7.77 17.92
N ALA A 299 -0.41 -7.66 17.66
CA ALA A 299 0.23 -6.42 17.23
C ALA A 299 -0.31 -5.88 15.89
N ALA A 300 -0.84 -6.74 15.00
CA ALA A 300 -1.45 -6.27 13.74
C ALA A 300 -2.77 -5.55 13.99
N ASN A 301 -3.57 -6.03 14.96
CA ASN A 301 -4.81 -5.39 15.34
C ASN A 301 -4.56 -4.03 16.02
N GLU A 302 -3.59 -3.96 16.94
CA GLU A 302 -3.18 -2.69 17.57
C GLU A 302 -2.66 -1.68 16.53
N GLN A 303 -1.83 -2.16 15.59
CA GLN A 303 -1.35 -1.33 14.49
C GLN A 303 -2.49 -0.82 13.60
N LEU A 304 -3.47 -1.69 13.30
CA LEU A 304 -4.63 -1.31 12.48
C LEU A 304 -5.53 -0.30 13.20
N GLU A 305 -5.66 -0.41 14.53
CA GLU A 305 -6.41 0.56 15.34
C GLU A 305 -5.77 1.96 15.27
N ILE A 306 -4.44 2.05 15.38
CA ILE A 306 -3.71 3.32 15.21
C ILE A 306 -3.98 3.90 13.81
N TRP A 307 -3.97 3.07 12.76
CA TRP A 307 -4.29 3.52 11.41
C TRP A 307 -5.75 3.97 11.25
N ALA A 308 -6.69 3.27 11.87
CA ALA A 308 -8.09 3.66 11.87
C ALA A 308 -8.29 5.01 12.58
N GLN A 309 -7.62 5.23 13.71
CA GLN A 309 -7.62 6.51 14.43
C GLN A 309 -7.01 7.63 13.58
N ARG A 310 -5.85 7.40 12.95
CA ARG A 310 -5.21 8.38 12.04
C ARG A 310 -6.08 8.71 10.83
N ALA A 311 -6.77 7.72 10.28
CA ALA A 311 -7.74 7.91 9.20
C ALA A 311 -9.09 8.45 9.72
N ASN A 312 -9.29 8.53 11.03
CA ASN A 312 -10.54 8.93 11.68
C ASN A 312 -11.75 8.06 11.24
N VAL A 313 -11.61 6.74 11.19
CA VAL A 313 -12.67 5.81 10.74
C VAL A 313 -13.04 4.80 11.82
N ASP A 314 -14.24 4.23 11.71
CA ASP A 314 -14.69 3.17 12.63
C ASP A 314 -13.86 1.90 12.39
N ILE A 315 -13.62 1.12 13.45
CA ILE A 315 -12.99 -0.21 13.36
C ILE A 315 -13.80 -1.25 14.15
N VAL A 316 -13.88 -2.46 13.63
CA VAL A 316 -14.45 -3.64 14.30
C VAL A 316 -13.32 -4.64 14.55
N GLN A 317 -13.17 -5.01 15.82
CA GLN A 317 -12.15 -5.94 16.29
C GLN A 317 -12.79 -6.95 17.24
N GLN A 318 -12.22 -8.16 17.29
CA GLN A 318 -12.54 -9.17 18.29
C GLN A 318 -11.26 -9.57 19.03
N LYS A 319 -11.40 -10.41 20.07
CA LYS A 319 -10.27 -10.97 20.81
C LYS A 319 -9.29 -11.70 19.89
N GLN A 320 -8.02 -11.74 20.28
CA GLN A 320 -7.00 -12.52 19.57
C GLN A 320 -7.44 -13.99 19.44
N GLY A 321 -7.17 -14.60 18.28
CA GLY A 321 -7.58 -15.97 17.95
C GLY A 321 -9.06 -16.14 17.63
N ALA A 322 -9.83 -15.06 17.54
CA ALA A 322 -11.19 -15.11 17.02
C ALA A 322 -11.23 -15.59 15.55
N ASP A 323 -12.38 -16.09 15.12
CA ASP A 323 -12.59 -16.49 13.72
C ASP A 323 -12.58 -15.26 12.79
N PRO A 324 -11.64 -15.13 11.85
CA PRO A 324 -11.60 -14.02 10.89
C PRO A 324 -12.92 -13.79 10.15
N ALA A 325 -13.61 -14.89 9.81
CA ALA A 325 -14.89 -14.81 9.12
C ALA A 325 -16.01 -14.22 10.00
N ALA A 326 -15.94 -14.41 11.32
CA ALA A 326 -16.87 -13.79 12.27
C ALA A 326 -16.62 -12.27 12.37
N VAL A 327 -15.35 -11.84 12.40
CA VAL A 327 -15.00 -10.41 12.39
C VAL A 327 -15.54 -9.74 11.12
N ALA A 328 -15.35 -10.36 9.95
CA ALA A 328 -15.89 -9.85 8.70
C ALA A 328 -17.43 -9.77 8.71
N PHE A 329 -18.10 -10.80 9.23
CA PHE A 329 -19.57 -10.80 9.39
C PHE A 329 -20.06 -9.62 10.23
N ASP A 330 -19.48 -9.43 11.41
CA ASP A 330 -19.85 -8.37 12.34
C ASP A 330 -19.56 -6.99 11.76
N THR A 331 -18.45 -6.84 11.02
CA THR A 331 -18.10 -5.61 10.32
C THR A 331 -19.16 -5.23 9.30
N LEU A 332 -19.58 -6.17 8.44
CA LEU A 332 -20.63 -5.92 7.45
C LEU A 332 -21.99 -5.62 8.12
N LYS A 333 -22.33 -6.31 9.21
CA LYS A 333 -23.57 -6.03 9.97
C LYS A 333 -23.56 -4.64 10.59
N SER A 334 -22.45 -4.24 11.20
CA SER A 334 -22.24 -2.89 11.73
C SER A 334 -22.33 -1.85 10.63
N ALA A 335 -21.71 -2.11 9.47
CA ALA A 335 -21.77 -1.23 8.30
C ALA A 335 -23.20 -1.02 7.78
N GLN A 336 -23.99 -2.10 7.65
CA GLN A 336 -25.40 -2.01 7.25
C GLN A 336 -26.24 -1.23 8.26
N ALA A 337 -26.06 -1.49 9.56
CA ALA A 337 -26.81 -0.83 10.62
C ALA A 337 -26.50 0.67 10.71
N LYS A 338 -25.23 1.04 10.52
CA LYS A 338 -24.75 2.43 10.52
C LYS A 338 -24.83 3.12 9.15
N GLN A 339 -25.31 2.42 8.12
CA GLN A 339 -25.39 2.92 6.73
C GLN A 339 -24.04 3.43 6.20
N LYS A 340 -22.95 2.72 6.51
CA LYS A 340 -21.60 3.04 6.02
C LYS A 340 -21.53 2.90 4.50
N ASP A 341 -20.67 3.69 3.87
CA ASP A 341 -20.45 3.65 2.43
C ASP A 341 -19.47 2.54 2.03
N VAL A 342 -18.39 2.37 2.80
CA VAL A 342 -17.27 1.46 2.47
C VAL A 342 -16.90 0.59 3.66
N VAL A 343 -16.67 -0.68 3.40
CA VAL A 343 -16.11 -1.66 4.33
C VAL A 343 -14.76 -2.13 3.80
N ILE A 344 -13.71 -2.05 4.62
CA ILE A 344 -12.39 -2.59 4.27
C ILE A 344 -12.02 -3.69 5.26
N ILE A 345 -11.77 -4.90 4.78
CA ILE A 345 -11.44 -6.06 5.62
C ILE A 345 -9.95 -6.38 5.51
N ASP A 346 -9.22 -6.32 6.64
CA ASP A 346 -7.85 -6.84 6.74
C ASP A 346 -7.87 -8.36 6.89
N THR A 347 -6.86 -9.06 6.38
CA THR A 347 -6.75 -10.52 6.48
C THR A 347 -5.35 -10.94 6.88
N ALA A 348 -5.20 -12.18 7.37
CA ALA A 348 -3.90 -12.79 7.58
C ALA A 348 -3.10 -12.91 6.25
N GLY A 349 -1.77 -13.03 6.35
CA GLY A 349 -0.86 -13.15 5.19
C GLY A 349 0.17 -14.28 5.24
N ARG A 350 -0.11 -15.35 5.98
CA ARG A 350 0.84 -16.47 6.16
C ARG A 350 0.83 -17.42 4.95
N LEU A 351 1.48 -17.05 3.85
CA LEU A 351 1.50 -17.84 2.61
C LEU A 351 2.26 -19.18 2.72
N HIS A 352 3.16 -19.35 3.70
CA HIS A 352 3.88 -20.62 3.89
C HIS A 352 2.95 -21.80 4.20
N ASN A 353 1.75 -21.54 4.73
CA ASN A 353 0.69 -22.52 4.86
C ASN A 353 -0.45 -22.21 3.86
N LYS A 354 -0.14 -22.42 2.58
CA LYS A 354 -1.04 -22.07 1.46
C LYS A 354 -2.46 -22.61 1.68
N ALA A 355 -2.61 -23.91 1.95
CA ALA A 355 -3.92 -24.55 2.06
C ALA A 355 -4.81 -23.91 3.15
N HIS A 356 -4.24 -23.63 4.33
CA HIS A 356 -4.98 -22.99 5.41
C HIS A 356 -5.39 -21.55 5.07
N LEU A 357 -4.45 -20.75 4.54
CA LEU A 357 -4.74 -19.37 4.13
C LEU A 357 -5.86 -19.32 3.09
N MET A 358 -5.83 -20.23 2.11
CA MET A 358 -6.84 -20.27 1.07
C MET A 358 -8.22 -20.66 1.61
N ALA A 359 -8.29 -21.67 2.47
CA ALA A 359 -9.54 -22.08 3.12
C ALA A 359 -10.13 -20.96 3.99
N GLU A 360 -9.28 -20.18 4.65
CA GLU A 360 -9.69 -19.02 5.45
C GLU A 360 -10.29 -17.90 4.58
N LEU A 361 -9.63 -17.53 3.47
CA LEU A 361 -10.14 -16.52 2.53
C LEU A 361 -11.47 -16.94 1.88
N GLU A 362 -11.62 -18.21 1.51
CA GLU A 362 -12.88 -18.77 1.02
C GLU A 362 -13.98 -18.70 2.08
N LYS A 363 -13.65 -19.02 3.34
CA LYS A 363 -14.58 -18.94 4.47
C LYS A 363 -15.03 -17.50 4.73
N ILE A 364 -14.12 -16.54 4.75
CA ILE A 364 -14.42 -15.10 4.90
C ILE A 364 -15.40 -14.67 3.81
N THR A 365 -15.08 -14.95 2.54
CA THR A 365 -15.94 -14.63 1.39
C THR A 365 -17.33 -15.24 1.51
N ARG A 366 -17.43 -16.54 1.82
CA ARG A 366 -18.71 -17.23 2.00
C ARG A 366 -19.54 -16.64 3.13
N VAL A 367 -18.92 -16.21 4.22
CA VAL A 367 -19.62 -15.63 5.36
C VAL A 367 -20.10 -14.20 5.05
N MET A 368 -19.28 -13.38 4.39
CA MET A 368 -19.71 -12.05 3.91
C MET A 368 -20.94 -12.14 2.99
N LYS A 369 -20.98 -13.15 2.10
CA LYS A 369 -22.12 -13.42 1.20
C LYS A 369 -23.45 -13.69 1.91
N LYS A 370 -23.43 -14.11 3.18
CA LYS A 370 -24.65 -14.26 3.99
C LYS A 370 -25.26 -12.92 4.40
N VAL A 371 -24.46 -11.85 4.40
CA VAL A 371 -24.88 -10.50 4.80
C VAL A 371 -25.16 -9.62 3.57
N LYS A 372 -24.32 -9.72 2.55
CA LYS A 372 -24.44 -9.02 1.26
C LYS A 372 -24.07 -10.00 0.14
N ALA A 373 -25.05 -10.40 -0.68
CA ALA A 373 -24.93 -11.52 -1.61
C ALA A 373 -23.81 -11.37 -2.67
N ASP A 374 -23.51 -10.14 -3.05
CA ASP A 374 -22.49 -9.73 -4.02
C ASP A 374 -21.14 -9.38 -3.38
N ALA A 375 -20.96 -9.53 -2.07
CA ALA A 375 -19.68 -9.27 -1.40
C ALA A 375 -18.62 -10.38 -1.67
N PRO A 376 -17.32 -10.04 -1.71
CA PRO A 376 -16.78 -8.66 -1.76
C PRO A 376 -16.98 -8.03 -3.15
N ASP A 377 -17.11 -6.70 -3.19
CA ASP A 377 -17.16 -5.93 -4.45
C ASP A 377 -15.76 -5.84 -5.09
N GLU A 378 -14.71 -5.74 -4.27
CA GLU A 378 -13.32 -5.73 -4.69
C GLU A 378 -12.47 -6.69 -3.85
N VAL A 379 -11.51 -7.34 -4.50
CA VAL A 379 -10.44 -8.09 -3.85
C VAL A 379 -9.12 -7.48 -4.29
N TYR A 380 -8.48 -6.76 -3.38
CA TYR A 380 -7.18 -6.13 -3.61
C TYR A 380 -6.04 -7.00 -3.08
N LEU A 381 -5.14 -7.37 -3.97
CA LEU A 381 -3.88 -8.02 -3.62
C LEU A 381 -2.80 -6.96 -3.39
N ILE A 382 -2.22 -6.96 -2.20
CA ILE A 382 -1.08 -6.10 -1.86
C ILE A 382 0.21 -6.84 -2.20
N LEU A 383 1.06 -6.19 -2.98
CA LEU A 383 2.38 -6.68 -3.38
C LEU A 383 3.47 -5.69 -2.96
N ASP A 384 4.69 -6.19 -2.81
CA ASP A 384 5.87 -5.41 -2.44
C ASP A 384 6.77 -5.22 -3.67
N ALA A 385 7.00 -3.97 -4.09
CA ALA A 385 7.83 -3.64 -5.25
C ALA A 385 9.29 -4.09 -5.10
N THR A 386 9.78 -4.27 -3.87
CA THR A 386 11.16 -4.73 -3.62
C THR A 386 11.38 -6.19 -3.96
N THR A 387 10.30 -6.98 -4.07
CA THR A 387 10.37 -8.43 -4.26
C THR A 387 10.56 -8.85 -5.73
N GLY A 388 10.50 -7.91 -6.67
CA GLY A 388 10.69 -8.15 -8.09
C GLY A 388 9.75 -9.25 -8.62
N GLN A 389 10.28 -10.17 -9.42
CA GLN A 389 9.51 -11.24 -10.06
C GLN A 389 8.73 -12.16 -9.08
N ASN A 390 9.12 -12.22 -7.80
CA ASN A 390 8.36 -12.97 -6.80
C ASN A 390 6.94 -12.40 -6.60
N ALA A 391 6.72 -11.11 -6.84
CA ALA A 391 5.41 -10.49 -6.79
C ALA A 391 4.44 -11.09 -7.83
N ILE A 392 4.93 -11.37 -9.04
CA ILE A 392 4.14 -11.99 -10.12
C ILE A 392 3.76 -13.41 -9.74
N PHE A 393 4.69 -14.19 -9.19
CA PHE A 393 4.41 -15.55 -8.71
C PHE A 393 3.34 -15.53 -7.61
N GLN A 394 3.47 -14.63 -6.63
CA GLN A 394 2.46 -14.47 -5.59
C GLN A 394 1.09 -14.13 -6.16
N ALA A 395 1.01 -13.20 -7.10
CA ALA A 395 -0.25 -12.84 -7.74
C ALA A 395 -0.88 -14.03 -8.49
N LYS A 396 -0.09 -14.79 -9.26
CA LYS A 396 -0.55 -16.02 -9.92
C LYS A 396 -1.08 -17.05 -8.92
N GLU A 397 -0.48 -17.17 -7.73
CA GLU A 397 -0.96 -18.08 -6.67
C GLU A 397 -2.27 -17.59 -6.02
N PHE A 398 -2.38 -16.29 -5.71
CA PHE A 398 -3.60 -15.73 -5.12
C PHE A 398 -4.79 -15.69 -6.10
N SER A 399 -4.54 -15.50 -7.40
CA SER A 399 -5.58 -15.57 -8.44
C SER A 399 -6.26 -16.95 -8.55
N LYS A 400 -5.64 -18.01 -8.04
CA LYS A 400 -6.23 -19.35 -8.03
C LYS A 400 -7.36 -19.49 -7.00
N VAL A 401 -7.40 -18.61 -5.99
CA VAL A 401 -8.24 -18.80 -4.79
C VAL A 401 -9.24 -17.68 -4.56
N ALA A 402 -8.92 -16.49 -5.06
CA ALA A 402 -9.78 -15.32 -4.94
C ALA A 402 -9.81 -14.60 -6.30
N PRO A 403 -10.98 -14.13 -6.73
CA PRO A 403 -11.09 -13.35 -7.96
C PRO A 403 -10.49 -11.96 -7.71
N LEU A 404 -9.20 -11.80 -7.99
CA LEU A 404 -8.51 -10.53 -7.82
C LEU A 404 -9.09 -9.49 -8.78
N THR A 405 -9.51 -8.35 -8.23
CA THR A 405 -10.08 -7.25 -9.01
C THR A 405 -9.12 -6.06 -9.13
N GLY A 406 -8.07 -6.03 -8.29
CA GLY A 406 -7.03 -5.03 -8.36
C GLY A 406 -5.76 -5.41 -7.61
N ILE A 407 -4.66 -4.78 -7.99
CA ILE A 407 -3.36 -4.87 -7.32
C ILE A 407 -3.01 -3.52 -6.71
N ILE A 408 -2.44 -3.56 -5.52
CA ILE A 408 -1.79 -2.39 -4.90
C ILE A 408 -0.33 -2.73 -4.69
N LEU A 409 0.56 -1.95 -5.30
CA LEU A 409 2.00 -2.16 -5.16
C LEU A 409 2.57 -1.17 -4.15
N THR A 410 3.27 -1.66 -3.14
CA THR A 410 3.84 -0.83 -2.06
C THR A 410 5.36 -0.71 -2.17
N LYS A 411 5.94 0.21 -1.38
CA LYS A 411 7.39 0.40 -1.22
C LYS A 411 8.13 0.77 -2.51
N LEU A 412 7.47 1.51 -3.40
CA LEU A 412 8.11 1.97 -4.65
C LEU A 412 9.26 2.96 -4.39
N ASP A 413 9.15 3.77 -3.34
CA ASP A 413 10.16 4.69 -2.81
C ASP A 413 11.41 3.98 -2.26
N GLY A 414 11.25 2.72 -1.85
CA GLY A 414 12.29 1.92 -1.24
C GLY A 414 13.22 1.24 -2.26
N THR A 415 12.91 1.24 -3.55
CA THR A 415 13.54 0.31 -4.51
C THR A 415 14.06 0.97 -5.78
N ALA A 416 15.14 0.41 -6.33
CA ALA A 416 15.60 0.66 -7.70
C ALA A 416 14.97 -0.33 -8.72
N LYS A 417 14.10 -1.22 -8.25
CA LYS A 417 13.47 -2.31 -9.01
C LYS A 417 11.98 -2.04 -9.30
N GLY A 418 11.62 -0.78 -9.53
CA GLY A 418 10.24 -0.38 -9.82
C GLY A 418 9.70 -0.87 -11.17
N GLY A 419 10.54 -1.46 -12.02
CA GLY A 419 10.15 -2.02 -13.33
C GLY A 419 9.11 -3.13 -13.25
N ILE A 420 8.96 -3.78 -12.09
CA ILE A 420 8.01 -4.89 -11.86
C ILE A 420 6.53 -4.53 -12.10
N ILE A 421 6.17 -3.24 -12.07
CA ILE A 421 4.81 -2.78 -12.40
C ILE A 421 4.44 -3.16 -13.85
N ILE A 422 5.40 -3.07 -14.77
CA ILE A 422 5.18 -3.28 -16.21
C ILE A 422 4.72 -4.72 -16.47
N PRO A 423 5.45 -5.78 -16.06
CA PRO A 423 4.98 -7.15 -16.24
C PRO A 423 3.76 -7.48 -15.39
N ILE A 424 3.57 -6.88 -14.21
CA ILE A 424 2.32 -7.04 -13.44
C ILE A 424 1.12 -6.59 -14.27
N ALA A 425 1.17 -5.38 -14.84
CA ALA A 425 0.10 -4.86 -15.67
C ALA A 425 -0.08 -5.65 -16.96
N ASN A 426 1.03 -6.10 -17.58
CA ASN A 426 0.99 -6.81 -18.84
C ASN A 426 0.53 -8.27 -18.72
N GLU A 427 1.15 -9.06 -17.84
CA GLU A 427 0.98 -10.51 -17.78
C GLU A 427 -0.30 -10.89 -17.04
N LEU A 428 -0.59 -10.23 -15.92
CA LEU A 428 -1.65 -10.69 -15.02
C LEU A 428 -3.04 -10.27 -15.49
N LYS A 429 -3.13 -9.25 -16.35
CA LYS A 429 -4.40 -8.65 -16.80
C LYS A 429 -5.32 -8.26 -15.63
N ILE A 430 -4.74 -7.98 -14.46
CA ILE A 430 -5.40 -7.44 -13.28
C ILE A 430 -4.93 -5.99 -13.16
N PRO A 431 -5.83 -5.01 -13.01
CA PRO A 431 -5.44 -3.61 -12.97
C PRO A 431 -4.64 -3.30 -11.70
N VAL A 432 -3.52 -2.61 -11.87
CA VAL A 432 -2.86 -1.91 -10.77
C VAL A 432 -3.72 -0.69 -10.44
N ARG A 433 -4.28 -0.66 -9.23
CA ARG A 433 -5.21 0.39 -8.76
C ARG A 433 -4.47 1.50 -8.02
N TYR A 434 -3.51 1.11 -7.20
CA TYR A 434 -2.80 2.03 -6.33
C TYR A 434 -1.31 1.69 -6.23
N VAL A 435 -0.53 2.72 -5.91
CA VAL A 435 0.89 2.63 -5.63
C VAL A 435 1.23 3.33 -4.31
N GLY A 436 1.96 2.63 -3.45
CA GLY A 436 2.50 3.15 -2.19
C GLY A 436 3.91 3.68 -2.40
N VAL A 437 4.08 4.98 -2.15
CA VAL A 437 5.29 5.76 -2.47
C VAL A 437 5.91 6.42 -1.23
N GLY A 438 5.65 5.86 -0.04
CA GLY A 438 6.16 6.35 1.23
C GLY A 438 5.40 5.78 2.42
N GLU A 439 5.63 6.35 3.60
CA GLU A 439 5.07 5.88 4.87
C GLU A 439 3.90 6.74 5.39
N LYS A 440 3.76 7.98 4.92
CA LYS A 440 2.73 8.90 5.39
C LYS A 440 1.34 8.43 4.97
N ILE A 441 0.31 8.92 5.68
CA ILE A 441 -1.08 8.51 5.47
C ILE A 441 -1.59 8.82 4.06
N ASP A 442 -1.03 9.85 3.44
CA ASP A 442 -1.34 10.35 2.11
C ASP A 442 -0.34 9.85 1.04
N ASP A 443 0.49 8.85 1.33
CA ASP A 443 1.46 8.27 0.37
C ASP A 443 0.92 7.03 -0.36
N LEU A 444 -0.39 6.86 -0.42
CA LEU A 444 -1.05 5.89 -1.31
C LEU A 444 -1.71 6.66 -2.46
N GLN A 445 -1.14 6.53 -3.66
CA GLN A 445 -1.60 7.24 -4.85
C GLN A 445 -2.38 6.32 -5.78
N PRO A 446 -3.48 6.80 -6.40
CA PRO A 446 -4.05 6.18 -7.59
C PRO A 446 -2.95 5.88 -8.62
N PHE A 447 -2.98 4.69 -9.20
CA PHE A 447 -2.01 4.36 -10.24
C PHE A 447 -2.40 5.05 -11.55
N ASP A 448 -1.45 5.79 -12.13
CA ASP A 448 -1.55 6.36 -13.46
C ASP A 448 -0.43 5.76 -14.32
N ALA A 449 -0.83 5.01 -15.34
CA ALA A 449 0.09 4.33 -16.25
C ALA A 449 1.01 5.31 -17.00
N LYS A 450 0.48 6.45 -17.42
CA LYS A 450 1.23 7.46 -18.16
C LYS A 450 2.20 8.18 -17.25
N ALA A 451 1.74 8.65 -16.09
CA ALA A 451 2.57 9.30 -15.10
C ALA A 451 3.70 8.37 -14.60
N PHE A 452 3.43 7.07 -14.47
CA PHE A 452 4.44 6.07 -14.14
C PHE A 452 5.54 5.99 -15.21
N VAL A 453 5.17 5.87 -16.48
CA VAL A 453 6.14 5.80 -17.58
C VAL A 453 6.89 7.12 -17.73
N GLU A 454 6.21 8.27 -17.65
CA GLU A 454 6.86 9.57 -17.61
C GLU A 454 7.86 9.66 -16.47
N GLY A 455 7.48 9.28 -15.25
CA GLY A 455 8.36 9.30 -14.08
C GLY A 455 9.55 8.35 -14.17
N LEU A 456 9.46 7.27 -14.95
CA LEU A 456 10.55 6.32 -15.19
C LEU A 456 11.56 6.80 -16.24
N PHE A 457 11.11 7.61 -17.21
CA PHE A 457 11.91 8.11 -18.34
C PHE A 457 12.21 9.62 -18.26
N GLU A 458 11.78 10.30 -17.21
CA GLU A 458 11.98 11.74 -17.02
C GLU A 458 13.47 12.11 -17.04
N GLU A 459 13.86 13.02 -17.93
CA GLU A 459 15.18 13.61 -17.90
C GLU A 459 15.15 14.80 -16.95
N LYS A 460 15.74 14.68 -15.75
CA LYS A 460 16.11 15.88 -15.02
C LYS A 460 17.35 16.45 -15.71
N GLU A 461 17.22 17.65 -16.28
CA GLU A 461 18.38 18.50 -16.50
C GLU A 461 19.00 18.73 -15.11
N GLU A 462 20.14 18.08 -14.85
CA GLU A 462 21.00 18.48 -13.73
C GLU A 462 21.49 19.88 -14.08
N ASN A 463 20.82 20.91 -13.54
CA ASN A 463 21.40 22.23 -13.39
C ASN A 463 22.54 22.09 -12.39
N ASP A 464 23.67 21.59 -12.88
CA ASP A 464 24.95 21.61 -12.23
C ASP A 464 25.42 23.08 -12.24
N HIS A 465 24.77 23.90 -11.43
CA HIS A 465 25.32 25.20 -11.04
C HIS A 465 26.50 24.90 -10.14
N LEU A 466 27.68 24.81 -10.77
CA LEU A 466 28.97 25.01 -10.14
C LEU A 466 28.94 26.39 -9.44
N GLU A 467 28.76 26.40 -8.13
CA GLU A 467 29.17 27.49 -7.25
C GLU A 467 30.63 27.31 -6.79
#